data_AF-A0A3N4J2C9-F1
#
_entry.id   AF-A0A3N4J2C9-F1
#
_cell.length_a   1.000
_cell.length_b   1.000
_cell.length_c   1.000
_cell.angle_alpha   90.00
_cell.angle_beta   90.00
_cell.angle_gamma   90.00
#
_symmetry.space_group_name_H-M   'P 1'
#
loop_
_entity.id
_entity.type
_entity.pdbx_description
1 polymer ?
#
loop_
_entity_poly.entity_id
_entity_poly.type
_entity_poly.pdbx_seq_one_letter_code
_entity_poly.pdbx_strand_id
1 'polypeptide(L)' 'MEEAGHQVIFYPVFYCELNFIEYFWGHAKVYTQAHCEYSFPLLVRTVPDTLAMMLKVLMWKYYQ' A
#
# COMPACT_ATOMS: atom_id res chain seq x y z
N MET A 1 20.73 0.41 -9.67
CA MET A 1 19.45 1.13 -9.55
C MET A 1 19.38 2.25 -10.59
N GLU A 2 20.32 3.20 -10.60
CA GLU A 2 20.43 4.20 -11.68
C GLU A 2 20.80 3.58 -13.04
N GLU A 3 21.71 2.60 -13.09
CA GLU A 3 22.08 1.92 -14.34
C GLU A 3 20.94 1.12 -14.99
N ALA A 4 19.90 0.79 -14.21
CA ALA A 4 18.69 0.16 -14.71
C ALA A 4 17.59 1.18 -15.05
N GLY A 5 17.90 2.48 -15.01
CA GLY A 5 16.96 3.57 -15.33
C GLY A 5 15.95 3.91 -14.23
N HIS A 6 16.11 3.42 -13.00
CA HIS A 6 15.17 3.72 -11.92
C HIS A 6 15.46 5.12 -11.36
N GLN A 7 14.42 5.95 -11.28
CA GLN A 7 14.50 7.26 -10.64
C GLN A 7 14.13 7.17 -9.15
N VAL A 8 14.86 7.88 -8.31
CA VAL A 8 14.61 7.96 -6.86
C VAL A 8 13.78 9.20 -6.55
N ILE A 9 12.69 9.02 -5.83
CA ILE A 9 11.87 10.12 -5.32
C ILE A 9 12.32 10.42 -3.89
N PHE A 10 12.76 11.65 -3.63
CA PHE A 10 13.16 12.10 -2.30
C PHE A 10 11.98 12.73 -1.56
N TYR A 11 11.72 12.25 -0.35
CA TYR A 11 10.71 12.80 0.56
C TYR A 11 11.38 13.55 1.72
N PRO A 12 10.75 14.63 2.23
CA PRO A 12 11.23 15.30 3.44
C PRO A 12 11.22 14.34 4.65
N VAL A 13 12.26 14.42 5.47
CA VAL A 13 12.34 13.62 6.71
C VAL A 13 11.21 14.06 7.65
N PHE A 14 10.48 13.09 8.22
CA PHE A 14 9.33 13.27 9.14
C PHE A 14 7.97 13.63 8.52
N TYR A 15 7.85 13.65 7.20
CA TYR A 15 6.56 13.90 6.51
C TYR A 15 6.05 12.61 5.86
N CYS A 16 5.68 11.63 6.69
CA CYS A 16 5.26 10.30 6.22
C CYS A 16 3.94 10.35 5.42
N GLU A 17 3.11 11.37 5.65
CA GLU A 17 1.87 11.63 4.91
C GLU A 17 2.08 11.93 3.42
N LEU A 18 3.29 12.38 3.04
CA LEU A 18 3.65 12.61 1.64
C LEU A 18 4.04 11.32 0.92
N ASN A 19 4.38 10.27 1.68
CA ASN A 19 4.79 9.00 1.12
C ASN A 19 3.57 8.16 0.76
N PHE A 20 3.37 7.91 -0.54
CA PHE A 20 2.23 7.14 -1.04
C PHE A 20 2.10 5.75 -0.38
N ILE A 21 3.23 5.12 -0.01
CA ILE A 21 3.22 3.79 0.59
C ILE A 21 2.50 3.78 1.94
N GLU A 22 2.57 4.87 2.72
CA GLU A 22 1.90 4.99 4.02
C GLU A 22 0.38 5.05 3.83
N TYR A 23 -0.09 5.82 2.85
CA TYR A 23 -1.51 5.86 2.50
C TYR A 23 -2.01 4.49 2.01
N PHE A 24 -1.24 3.85 1.14
CA PHE A 24 -1.55 2.53 0.61
C PHE A 24 -1.69 1.48 1.73
N TRP A 25 -0.72 1.42 2.64
CA TRP A 25 -0.76 0.50 3.78
C TRP A 25 -1.88 0.84 4.77
N GLY A 26 -2.13 2.12 5.04
CA GLY A 26 -3.22 2.56 5.90
C GLY A 26 -4.58 2.05 5.39
N HIS A 27 -4.84 2.22 4.10
CA HIS A 27 -6.09 1.78 3.49
C HIS A 27 -6.20 0.24 3.44
N ALA A 28 -5.11 -0.46 3.09
CA ALA A 28 -5.08 -1.91 3.10
C ALA A 28 -5.33 -2.50 4.50
N LYS A 29 -4.79 -1.87 5.55
CA LYS A 29 -5.00 -2.27 6.94
C LYS A 29 -6.45 -2.12 7.37
N VAL A 30 -7.08 -0.98 7.07
CA VAL A 30 -8.50 -0.74 7.40
C VAL A 30 -9.40 -1.77 6.72
N TYR A 31 -9.18 -2.04 5.43
CA TYR A 31 -9.97 -3.02 4.70
C TYR A 31 -9.74 -4.44 5.23
N THR A 32 -8.49 -4.84 5.43
CA THR A 32 -8.16 -6.15 5.99
C THR A 32 -8.81 -6.32 7.36
N GLN A 33 -8.78 -5.29 8.21
CA GLN A 33 -9.41 -5.34 9.54
C GLN A 33 -10.94 -5.49 9.46
N ALA A 34 -11.61 -4.82 8.51
CA ALA A 34 -13.05 -4.93 8.32
C ALA A 34 -13.48 -6.32 7.80
N HIS A 35 -12.60 -7.02 7.09
CA HIS A 35 -12.89 -8.31 6.43
C HIS A 35 -12.16 -9.51 7.05
N CYS A 36 -11.41 -9.32 8.14
CA CYS A 36 -10.70 -10.39 8.82
C CYS A 36 -11.54 -10.95 9.97
N GLU A 37 -11.76 -12.26 9.98
CA GLU A 37 -12.40 -13.00 11.08
C GLU A 37 -11.45 -13.21 12.28
N TYR A 38 -10.43 -12.36 12.44
CA TYR A 38 -9.39 -12.45 13.48
C TYR A 38 -8.65 -13.80 13.54
N SER A 39 -8.56 -14.49 12.40
CA SER A 39 -7.85 -15.75 12.24
C SER A 39 -6.53 -15.52 11.47
N PHE A 40 -5.41 -15.97 12.03
CA PHE A 40 -4.10 -15.80 11.39
C PHE A 40 -4.00 -16.46 10.00
N PRO A 41 -4.46 -17.72 9.80
CA PRO A 41 -4.51 -18.31 8.46
C PRO A 41 -5.32 -17.51 7.45
N LEU A 42 -6.41 -16.87 7.89
CA LEU A 42 -7.23 -16.03 7.03
C LEU A 42 -6.51 -14.73 6.70
N LEU A 43 -5.88 -14.10 7.70
CA LEU A 43 -5.09 -12.88 7.51
C LEU A 43 -3.99 -13.06 6.46
N VAL A 44 -3.28 -14.19 6.49
CA VAL A 44 -2.24 -14.52 5.51
C VAL A 44 -2.78 -14.56 4.08
N ARG A 45 -4.05 -14.91 3.88
CA ARG A 45 -4.72 -14.94 2.56
C ARG A 45 -5.30 -13.58 2.19
N THR A 46 -5.99 -12.93 3.12
CA THR A 46 -6.72 -11.67 2.87
C THR A 46 -5.79 -10.49 2.62
N VAL A 47 -4.60 -10.45 3.22
CA VAL A 47 -3.64 -9.34 3.02
C VAL A 47 -3.18 -9.25 1.55
N PRO A 48 -2.62 -10.29 0.90
CA PRO A 48 -2.26 -10.24 -0.51
C PRO A 48 -3.41 -9.81 -1.44
N ASP A 49 -4.61 -10.37 -1.23
CA ASP A 49 -5.79 -10.06 -2.05
C ASP A 49 -6.21 -8.59 -1.90
N THR A 50 -6.18 -8.09 -0.66
CA THR A 50 -6.46 -6.68 -0.35
C THR A 50 -5.45 -5.78 -1.03
N LEU A 51 -4.14 -6.08 -0.94
CA LEU A 51 -3.09 -5.27 -1.55
C LEU A 51 -3.24 -5.22 -3.09
N ALA A 52 -3.55 -6.35 -3.72
CA ALA A 52 -3.78 -6.42 -5.16
C ALA A 52 -5.01 -5.60 -5.61
N MET A 53 -6.08 -5.60 -4.81
CA MET A 53 -7.27 -4.79 -5.06
C MET A 53 -6.96 -3.30 -4.88
N MET A 54 -6.30 -2.93 -3.78
CA MET A 54 -5.97 -1.53 -3.48
C MET A 54 -5.02 -0.93 -4.50
N LEU A 55 -4.07 -1.70 -5.02
CA LEU A 55 -3.12 -1.21 -6.02
C LEU A 55 -3.86 -0.71 -7.26
N LYS A 56 -4.86 -1.48 -7.70
CA LYS A 56 -5.72 -1.12 -8.85
C LYS A 56 -6.62 0.08 -8.58
N VAL A 57 -6.99 0.40 -7.35
CA VAL A 57 -7.85 1.55 -7.06
C VAL A 57 -7.02 2.80 -6.83
N LEU A 58 -5.90 2.67 -6.12
CA LEU A 58 -5.10 3.79 -5.65
C LEU A 58 -4.11 4.31 -6.69
N MET A 59 -3.56 3.45 -7.57
CA MET A 59 -2.70 3.92 -8.66
C MET A 59 -3.43 4.92 -9.56
N TRP A 60 -4.69 4.63 -9.91
CA TRP A 60 -5.50 5.51 -10.75
C TRP A 60 -5.85 6.83 -10.09
N LYS A 61 -5.89 6.88 -8.76
CA LYS A 61 -6.27 8.07 -8.01
C LYS A 61 -5.10 9.03 -7.77
N TYR A 62 -3.87 8.53 -7.69
CA TYR A 62 -2.72 9.30 -7.20
C TYR A 62 -1.59 9.53 -8.22
N TYR A 63 -1.50 8.75 -9.30
CA TYR A 63 -0.39 8.80 -10.25
C TYR A 63 -0.80 9.12 -11.70
N GLN A 64 -1.85 9.93 -11.89
CA GLN A 64 -2.24 10.44 -13.20
C GLN A 64 -1.67 11.83 -13.48
#